data_AF-A0A968BZ40-F1
#
_entry.id   AF-A0A968BZ40-F1
#
_cell.length_a   1.000
_cell.length_b   1.000
_cell.length_c   1.000
_cell.angle_alpha   90.00
_cell.angle_beta   90.00
_cell.angle_gamma   90.00
#
_symmetry.space_group_name_H-M   'P 1'
#
loop_
_entity.id
_entity.type
_entity.pdbx_description
1 polymer ?
#
loop_
_entity_poly.entity_id
_entity_poly.type
_entity_poly.pdbx_seq_one_letter_code
_entity_poly.pdbx_strand_id
1 'polypeptide(L)'
;AKGMLPDAPISVVDTFSTSVGLHLMVDAAVQAAAAGATRQEIVDQLEQIKEKMQIFFVVDTLEYLAKGGRIGNGKAFLGTLLKVKPILVLQEGAI
;
A
#
# COMPACT_ATOMS: atom_id res chain seq x y z
N ALA A 1 13.07 -14.31 4.85
CA ALA A 1 12.82 -15.06 3.61
C ALA A 1 13.88 -14.77 2.53
N LYS A 2 13.97 -13.57 1.94
CA LYS A 2 14.99 -13.25 0.90
C LYS A 2 16.42 -13.64 1.31
N GLY A 3 16.84 -13.31 2.53
CA GLY A 3 18.19 -13.65 3.04
C GLY A 3 18.47 -15.15 3.18
N MET A 4 17.47 -16.03 3.04
CA MET A 4 17.63 -17.49 3.01
C MET A 4 17.92 -18.02 1.60
N LEU A 5 17.82 -17.16 0.57
CA LEU A 5 17.99 -17.50 -0.85
C LEU A 5 18.96 -16.48 -1.51
N PRO A 6 20.25 -16.47 -1.14
CA PRO A 6 21.19 -15.43 -1.56
C PRO A 6 21.42 -15.37 -3.08
N ASP A 7 21.33 -16.51 -3.76
CA ASP A 7 21.56 -16.61 -5.21
C ASP A 7 20.28 -16.41 -6.02
N ALA A 8 19.12 -16.32 -5.37
CA ALA A 8 17.86 -16.14 -6.07
C ALA A 8 17.68 -14.68 -6.51
N PRO A 9 17.30 -14.43 -7.77
CA PRO A 9 17.09 -13.08 -8.31
C PRO A 9 15.81 -12.39 -7.76
N ILE A 10 15.81 -12.02 -6.47
CA ILE A 10 14.63 -11.50 -5.75
C ILE A 10 14.76 -9.99 -5.48
N SER A 11 13.81 -9.21 -6.01
CA SER A 11 13.57 -7.81 -5.62
C SER A 11 12.36 -7.75 -4.69
N VAL A 12 12.44 -6.93 -3.64
CA VAL A 12 11.33 -6.67 -2.72
C VAL A 12 10.95 -5.21 -2.88
N VAL A 13 9.68 -4.96 -3.20
CA VAL A 13 9.12 -3.62 -3.36
C VAL A 13 8.18 -3.37 -2.20
N ASP A 14 8.45 -2.34 -1.41
CA ASP A 14 7.46 -1.80 -0.48
C ASP A 14 6.51 -0.89 -1.27
N THR A 15 5.25 -1.28 -1.35
CA THR A 15 4.26 -0.65 -2.23
C THR A 15 3.58 0.55 -1.59
N PHE A 16 3.74 0.77 -0.28
CA PHE A 16 2.97 1.75 0.50
C PHE A 16 1.45 1.61 0.36
N SER A 17 0.99 0.42 -0.05
CA SER A 17 -0.36 0.19 -0.52
C SER A 17 -0.86 -1.19 -0.10
N THR A 18 -2.17 -1.41 -0.23
CA THR A 18 -2.84 -2.69 0.01
C THR A 18 -4.08 -2.81 -0.86
N SER A 19 -4.76 -3.96 -0.81
CA SER A 19 -6.01 -4.20 -1.53
C SER A 19 -5.88 -3.89 -3.03
N VAL A 20 -6.80 -3.12 -3.60
CA VAL A 20 -6.82 -2.77 -5.03
C VAL A 20 -5.56 -2.02 -5.47
N GLY A 21 -4.99 -1.15 -4.63
CA GLY A 21 -3.76 -0.44 -5.00
C GLY A 21 -2.58 -1.39 -5.20
N LEU A 22 -2.43 -2.38 -4.30
CA LEU A 22 -1.44 -3.45 -4.46
C LEU A 22 -1.72 -4.30 -5.70
N HIS A 23 -3.00 -4.65 -5.94
CA HIS A 23 -3.39 -5.43 -7.12
C HIS A 23 -3.00 -4.73 -8.43
N LEU A 24 -3.25 -3.42 -8.55
CA LEU A 24 -2.87 -2.65 -9.74
C LEU A 24 -1.36 -2.65 -9.99
N MET A 25 -0.54 -2.62 -8.92
CA MET A 25 0.91 -2.74 -9.04
C MET A 25 1.33 -4.15 -9.50
N VAL A 26 0.68 -5.20 -8.97
CA VAL A 26 0.92 -6.57 -9.42
C VAL A 26 0.56 -6.75 -10.90
N ASP A 27 -0.57 -6.22 -11.34
CA ASP A 27 -1.01 -6.29 -12.73
C ASP A 27 -0.03 -5.57 -13.66
N ALA A 28 0.45 -4.38 -13.27
CA ALA A 28 1.47 -3.66 -14.02
C ALA A 28 2.76 -4.47 -14.15
N ALA A 29 3.20 -5.14 -13.07
CA ALA A 29 4.38 -6.00 -13.09
C ALA A 29 4.20 -7.21 -14.01
N VAL A 30 3.04 -7.87 -13.95
CA VAL A 30 2.71 -9.02 -14.81
C VAL A 30 2.70 -8.60 -16.29
N GLN A 31 2.09 -7.46 -16.61
CA GLN A 31 2.05 -6.94 -17.98
C GLN A 31 3.44 -6.58 -18.49
N ALA A 32 4.27 -5.92 -17.67
CA ALA A 32 5.65 -5.60 -18.04
C ALA A 32 6.51 -6.86 -18.25
N ALA A 33 6.37 -7.87 -17.38
CA ALA A 33 7.04 -9.15 -17.54
C ALA A 33 6.60 -9.88 -18.83
N ALA A 34 5.29 -9.88 -19.12
CA ALA A 34 4.76 -10.46 -20.36
C ALA A 34 5.26 -9.73 -21.61
N ALA A 35 5.57 -8.43 -21.50
CA ALA A 35 6.19 -7.63 -22.56
C ALA A 35 7.71 -7.81 -22.67
N GLY A 36 8.34 -8.64 -21.84
CA GLY A 36 9.77 -8.93 -21.88
C GLY A 36 10.65 -7.96 -21.08
N ALA A 37 10.06 -7.11 -20.22
CA ALA A 37 10.83 -6.23 -19.36
C ALA A 37 11.72 -7.03 -18.37
N THR A 38 12.90 -6.50 -18.10
CA THR A 38 13.82 -7.03 -17.10
C THR A 38 13.29 -6.80 -15.69
N ARG A 39 13.81 -7.57 -14.72
CA ARG A 39 13.47 -7.39 -13.30
C ARG A 39 13.70 -5.96 -12.80
N GLN A 40 14.78 -5.30 -13.24
CA GLN A 40 15.10 -3.94 -12.80
C GLN A 40 14.10 -2.94 -13.38
N GLU A 41 13.79 -3.04 -14.67
CA GLU A 41 12.79 -2.17 -15.31
C GLU A 41 11.41 -2.29 -14.66
N ILE A 42 11.00 -3.52 -14.30
CA ILE A 42 9.76 -3.75 -13.56
C ILE A 42 9.80 -3.05 -12.19
N VAL A 43 10.89 -3.20 -11.43
CA VAL A 43 11.03 -2.52 -10.13
C VAL A 43 10.96 -1.01 -10.28
N ASP A 44 11.68 -0.43 -11.23
CA ASP A 44 11.70 1.02 -11.46
C ASP A 44 10.32 1.54 -11.86
N GLN A 45 9.58 0.78 -12.68
CA GLN A 45 8.19 1.12 -13.02
C GLN A 45 7.27 1.08 -11.80
N LEU A 46 7.41 0.07 -10.94
CA LEU A 46 6.60 -0.02 -9.71
C LEU A 46 6.91 1.12 -8.73
N GLU A 47 8.17 1.54 -8.62
CA GLU A 47 8.55 2.70 -7.81
C GLU A 47 7.88 3.99 -8.33
N GLN A 48 7.82 4.19 -9.65
CA GLN A 48 7.11 5.33 -10.24
C GLN A 48 5.59 5.28 -10.03
N ILE A 49 5.00 4.08 -10.08
CA ILE A 49 3.56 3.90 -9.81
C ILE A 49 3.27 4.23 -8.34
N LYS A 50 4.12 3.76 -7.42
CA LYS A 50 4.01 4.03 -5.98
C LYS A 50 3.97 5.53 -5.68
N GLU A 51 4.85 6.32 -6.28
CA GLU A 51 4.91 7.78 -6.07
C GLU A 51 3.64 8.52 -6.52
N LYS A 52 2.91 7.98 -7.50
CA LYS A 52 1.73 8.61 -8.11
C LYS A 52 0.42 8.08 -7.54
N MET A 53 0.46 6.96 -6.82
CA MET A 53 -0.74 6.30 -6.32
C MET A 53 -1.31 7.05 -5.13
N GLN A 54 -2.61 7.35 -5.18
CA GLN A 54 -3.35 7.93 -4.08
C GLN A 54 -4.53 7.03 -3.72
N ILE A 55 -4.67 6.71 -2.43
CA ILE A 55 -5.74 5.84 -1.94
C ILE A 55 -6.53 6.60 -0.89
N PHE A 56 -7.79 6.83 -1.20
CA PHE A 56 -8.76 7.44 -0.30
C PHE A 56 -9.86 6.43 0.01
N PHE A 57 -10.27 6.39 1.27
CA PHE A 57 -11.33 5.47 1.70
C PHE A 57 -12.09 6.04 2.91
N VAL A 58 -13.27 5.48 3.13
CA VAL A 58 -14.10 5.76 4.30
C VAL A 58 -14.43 4.44 4.98
N VAL A 59 -14.64 4.49 6.29
CA VAL A 59 -15.05 3.34 7.09
C VAL A 59 -16.30 3.68 7.88
N ASP A 60 -17.07 2.67 8.24
CA ASP A 60 -18.24 2.87 9.11
C ASP A 60 -17.84 3.16 10.56
N THR A 61 -16.68 2.65 11.01
CA THR A 61 -16.12 2.93 12.33
C THR A 61 -14.60 2.90 12.31
N LEU A 62 -13.97 3.80 13.08
CA LEU A 62 -12.52 3.83 13.31
C LEU A 62 -12.06 2.77 14.34
N GLU A 63 -12.99 2.13 15.05
CA GLU A 63 -12.70 1.22 16.16
C GLU A 63 -11.72 0.11 15.77
N TYR A 64 -11.91 -0.52 14.61
CA TYR A 64 -11.05 -1.62 14.15
C TYR A 64 -9.65 -1.14 13.77
N LEU A 65 -9.54 0.01 13.12
CA LEU A 65 -8.25 0.62 12.81
C LEU A 65 -7.51 1.00 14.11
N ALA A 66 -8.23 1.47 15.13
CA ALA A 66 -7.67 1.81 16.44
C ALA A 66 -7.19 0.58 17.21
N LYS A 67 -8.03 -0.47 17.31
CA LYS A 67 -7.69 -1.76 17.92
C LYS A 67 -6.50 -2.41 17.21
N GLY A 68 -6.44 -2.29 15.89
CA GLY A 68 -5.29 -2.70 15.09
C GLY A 68 -4.08 -1.79 15.23
N GLY A 69 -4.21 -0.58 15.77
CA GLY A 69 -3.09 0.37 15.86
C GLY A 69 -2.70 1.05 14.54
N ARG A 70 -3.56 0.99 13.52
CA ARG A 70 -3.27 1.47 12.16
C ARG A 70 -3.55 2.97 11.94
N ILE A 71 -4.24 3.64 12.86
CA ILE A 71 -4.56 5.09 12.75
C ILE A 71 -3.64 6.00 13.57
N GLY A 72 -2.57 5.46 14.19
CA GLY A 72 -1.59 6.24 14.95
C GLY A 72 -2.21 7.28 15.91
N ASN A 73 -1.90 8.55 15.66
CA ASN A 73 -2.39 9.73 16.42
C ASN A 73 -3.89 9.99 16.22
N GLY A 74 -4.50 9.46 15.17
CA GLY A 74 -5.94 9.53 14.89
C GLY A 74 -6.81 8.83 15.93
N LYS A 75 -6.23 8.02 16.84
CA LYS A 75 -6.92 7.46 18.00
C LYS A 75 -7.57 8.53 18.89
N ALA A 76 -7.06 9.77 18.89
CA ALA A 76 -7.65 10.87 19.65
C ALA A 76 -9.09 11.22 19.21
N PHE A 77 -9.47 10.85 18.00
CA PHE A 77 -10.82 11.08 17.47
C PHE A 77 -11.82 9.95 17.76
N LEU A 78 -11.38 8.88 18.45
CA LEU A 78 -12.26 7.77 18.83
C LEU A 78 -13.32 8.28 19.82
N GLY A 79 -14.59 8.28 19.41
CA GLY A 79 -15.72 8.68 20.25
C GLY A 79 -16.10 10.16 20.19
N THR A 80 -15.31 11.03 19.55
CA THR A 80 -15.65 12.46 19.37
C THR A 80 -16.22 12.76 17.98
N LEU A 81 -15.93 11.93 16.98
CA LEU A 81 -16.50 11.99 15.61
C LEU A 81 -17.93 11.41 15.53
N LEU A 82 -18.83 11.81 16.44
CA LEU A 82 -20.24 11.45 16.33
C LEU A 82 -20.87 12.21 15.14
N LYS A 83 -21.26 11.45 14.10
CA LYS A 83 -22.00 11.89 12.88
C LYS A 83 -21.17 12.44 11.70
N VAL A 84 -19.84 12.42 11.76
CA VAL A 84 -18.98 12.80 10.62
C VAL A 84 -18.19 11.57 10.16
N LYS A 85 -18.28 11.24 8.87
CA LYS A 85 -17.44 10.19 8.26
C LYS A 85 -16.15 10.82 7.72
N PRO A 86 -14.99 10.64 8.37
CA PRO A 86 -13.74 11.17 7.86
C PRO A 86 -13.33 10.42 6.59
N ILE A 87 -12.76 11.15 5.64
CA ILE A 87 -12.02 10.57 4.52
C ILE A 87 -10.60 10.29 5.03
N LEU A 88 -10.18 9.04 4.89
CA LEU A 88 -8.86 8.56 5.25
C LEU A 88 -8.00 8.42 4.00
N VAL A 89 -6.68 8.56 4.15
CA VAL A 89 -5.71 8.44 3.06
C VAL A 89 -4.60 7.49 3.48
N LEU A 90 -4.06 6.71 2.54
CA LEU A 90 -2.75 6.07 2.76
C LEU A 90 -1.66 7.02 2.29
N GLN A 91 -0.76 7.39 3.20
CA GLN A 91 0.42 8.20 2.90
C GLN A 91 1.66 7.49 3.44
N GLU A 92 2.61 7.23 2.55
CA GLU A 92 3.86 6.52 2.88
C GLU A 92 3.64 5.19 3.64
N GLY A 93 2.56 4.48 3.29
CA GLY A 93 2.20 3.20 3.89
C GLY A 93 1.46 3.27 5.23
N ALA A 94 1.11 4.48 5.71
CA ALA A 94 0.35 4.71 6.94
C ALA A 94 -1.02 5.35 6.66
N ILE A 95 -1.98 5.14 7.57
CA ILE A 95 -3.32 5.79 7.57
C ILE A 95 -3.29 7.03 8.45
#